data_AF-A0A078F5H1-F1
#
_entry.id   AF-A0A078F5H1-F1
#
_cell.length_a   1.000
_cell.length_b   1.000
_cell.length_c   1.000
_cell.angle_alpha   90.00
_cell.angle_beta   90.00
_cell.angle_gamma   90.00
#
_symmetry.space_group_name_H-M   'P 1'
#
loop_
_entity.id
_entity.type
_entity.pdbx_description
1 polymer ?
#
loop_
_entity_poly.entity_id
_entity_poly.type
_entity_poly.pdbx_seq_one_letter_code
_entity_poly.pdbx_strand_id
1 'polypeptide(L)'
;MATLADIGVAAGINILTALIFLLLFAILRIQPFNDRVYFPKWYLKGLRSSPLVNPGALVSKIVNLDFRSYIRFLSWMPAALKMPESELIDHAGFDSAVYLRIYLIGLKIFVPIALLSWSILVPVNWTSNGLQLAKLHDVKSSNIDKLSISNVERGSDRFWAHLMLEYAFTFWTCYVLLKEYEKIASMRLAFLQSEERRADEFTVLVRNIPPHTS
;
A
#
# COMPACT_ATOMS: atom_id res chain seq x y z
N MET A 1 0.47 19.69 21.94
CA MET A 1 1.11 18.53 21.28
C MET A 1 0.25 17.32 21.53
N ALA A 2 0.10 16.46 20.52
CA ALA A 2 -0.70 15.25 20.64
C ALA A 2 -0.09 14.32 21.69
N THR A 3 -0.92 13.80 22.58
CA THR A 3 -0.50 12.83 23.60
C THR A 3 -0.62 11.41 23.07
N LEU A 4 0.02 10.46 23.75
CA LEU A 4 -0.14 9.03 23.44
C LEU A 4 -1.61 8.58 23.53
N ALA A 5 -2.38 9.17 24.45
CA ALA A 5 -3.80 8.91 24.58
C ALA A 5 -4.58 9.39 23.35
N ASP A 6 -4.27 10.59 22.83
CA ASP A 6 -4.92 11.13 21.62
C ASP A 6 -4.66 10.24 20.40
N ILE A 7 -3.42 9.77 20.22
CA ILE A 7 -3.07 8.82 19.16
C ILE A 7 -3.80 7.49 19.37
N GLY A 8 -3.87 6.99 20.60
CA GLY A 8 -4.53 5.73 20.94
C GLY A 8 -6.03 5.76 20.62
N VAL A 9 -6.73 6.84 20.99
CA VAL A 9 -8.15 7.02 20.68
C VAL A 9 -8.36 7.11 19.16
N ALA A 10 -7.56 7.92 18.46
CA ALA A 10 -7.66 8.06 17.01
C ALA A 10 -7.38 6.73 16.28
N ALA A 11 -6.34 5.99 16.68
CA ALA A 11 -6.03 4.68 16.13
C ALA A 11 -7.16 3.67 16.41
N GLY A 12 -7.71 3.67 17.62
CA GLY A 12 -8.82 2.80 18.00
C GLY A 12 -10.06 3.03 17.14
N ILE A 13 -10.47 4.29 16.94
CA ILE A 13 -11.60 4.64 16.08
C ILE A 13 -11.33 4.19 14.64
N ASN A 14 -10.17 4.54 14.07
CA ASN A 14 -9.84 4.20 12.69
C ASN A 14 -9.77 2.68 12.45
N ILE A 15 -9.15 1.93 13.37
CA ILE A 15 -9.09 0.46 13.28
C ILE A 15 -10.48 -0.15 13.38
N LEU A 16 -11.31 0.31 14.33
CA LEU A 16 -12.67 -0.18 14.49
C LEU A 16 -13.51 0.07 13.24
N THR A 17 -13.46 1.29 12.69
CA THR A 17 -14.16 1.65 11.45
C THR A 17 -13.65 0.81 10.27
N ALA A 18 -12.34 0.58 10.15
CA ALA A 18 -11.78 -0.28 9.11
C ALA A 18 -12.27 -1.74 9.24
N LEU A 19 -12.35 -2.27 10.46
CA LEU A 19 -12.89 -3.61 10.70
C LEU A 19 -14.37 -3.70 10.33
N ILE A 20 -15.17 -2.68 10.65
CA ILE A 20 -16.58 -2.60 10.23
C ILE A 20 -16.68 -2.61 8.70
N PHE A 21 -15.86 -1.83 7.99
CA PHE A 21 -15.86 -1.84 6.53
C PHE A 21 -15.41 -3.17 5.93
N LEU A 22 -14.41 -3.84 6.52
CA LEU A 22 -13.98 -5.17 6.07
C LEU A 22 -15.07 -6.22 6.28
N LEU A 23 -15.81 -6.15 7.38
CA LEU A 23 -16.96 -7.02 7.64
C LEU A 23 -18.11 -6.75 6.67
N LEU A 24 -18.45 -5.47 6.43
CA LEU A 24 -19.46 -5.08 5.44
C LEU A 24 -19.05 -5.56 4.04
N PHE A 25 -17.80 -5.34 3.63
CA PHE A 25 -17.26 -5.83 2.37
C PHE A 25 -17.40 -7.35 2.24
N ALA A 26 -17.02 -8.09 3.28
CA ALA A 26 -17.15 -9.53 3.31
C ALA A 26 -18.60 -10.01 3.13
N ILE A 27 -19.55 -9.39 3.86
CA ILE A 27 -20.97 -9.74 3.76
C ILE A 27 -21.51 -9.40 2.37
N LEU A 28 -21.24 -8.18 1.88
CA LEU A 28 -21.75 -7.67 0.61
C LEU A 28 -21.17 -8.40 -0.60
N ARG A 29 -19.90 -8.82 -0.55
CA ARG A 29 -19.23 -9.59 -1.61
C ARG A 29 -19.83 -10.97 -1.83
N ILE A 30 -20.35 -11.60 -0.76
CA ILE A 30 -20.91 -12.95 -0.81
C ILE A 30 -22.33 -12.94 -1.38
N GLN A 31 -23.02 -11.79 -1.39
CA GLN A 31 -24.39 -11.72 -1.89
C GLN A 31 -24.44 -11.83 -3.42
N PRO A 32 -25.28 -12.71 -3.98
CA PRO A 32 -25.37 -12.95 -5.42
C PRO A 32 -25.84 -11.73 -6.22
N PHE A 33 -26.61 -10.82 -5.60
CA PHE A 33 -27.05 -9.58 -6.27
C PHE A 33 -25.90 -8.61 -6.57
N ASN A 34 -24.84 -8.62 -5.75
CA ASN A 34 -23.68 -7.74 -5.86
C ASN A 34 -22.53 -8.35 -6.70
N ASP A 35 -22.72 -9.56 -7.23
CA ASP A 35 -21.66 -10.30 -7.92
C ASP A 35 -21.08 -9.54 -9.12
N ARG A 36 -21.94 -8.81 -9.86
CA ARG A 36 -21.51 -7.96 -10.99
C ARG A 36 -20.72 -6.73 -10.57
N VAL A 37 -20.92 -6.23 -9.34
CA VAL A 37 -20.23 -5.04 -8.83
C VAL A 37 -18.83 -5.41 -8.33
N TYR A 38 -18.68 -6.55 -7.65
CA TYR A 38 -17.39 -6.98 -7.11
C TYR A 38 -16.52 -7.75 -8.12
N PHE A 39 -17.12 -8.39 -9.13
CA PHE A 39 -16.39 -9.16 -10.14
C PHE A 39 -16.61 -8.68 -11.60
N PRO A 40 -16.64 -7.38 -11.91
CA PRO A 40 -17.01 -6.87 -13.24
C PRO A 40 -16.02 -7.32 -14.33
N LYS A 41 -14.71 -7.36 -14.02
CA LYS A 41 -13.68 -7.79 -14.97
C LYS A 41 -13.88 -9.22 -15.46
N TRP A 42 -14.46 -10.09 -14.63
CA TRP A 42 -14.70 -11.50 -14.98
C TRP A 42 -15.84 -11.62 -15.99
N TYR A 43 -16.87 -10.77 -15.86
CA TYR A 43 -17.96 -10.66 -16.82
C TYR A 43 -17.49 -10.03 -18.15
N LEU A 44 -16.67 -8.98 -18.09
CA LEU A 44 -16.10 -8.34 -19.29
C LEU A 44 -15.20 -9.28 -20.10
N LYS A 45 -14.48 -10.18 -19.42
CA LYS A 45 -13.66 -11.22 -20.06
C LYS A 45 -14.45 -12.45 -20.50
N GLY A 46 -15.76 -12.50 -20.23
CA GLY A 46 -16.60 -13.67 -20.55
C GLY A 46 -16.28 -14.93 -19.73
N LEU A 47 -15.44 -14.83 -18.69
CA LEU A 47 -15.02 -15.96 -17.84
C LEU A 47 -16.09 -16.37 -16.82
N ARG A 48 -17.06 -15.49 -16.59
CA ARG A 48 -18.16 -15.72 -15.65
C ARG A 48 -19.49 -15.36 -16.31
N SER A 49 -20.40 -16.31 -16.32
CA SER A 49 -21.78 -16.13 -16.76
C SER A 49 -22.69 -15.86 -15.57
N SER A 50 -23.77 -15.13 -15.81
CA SER A 50 -24.67 -14.66 -14.75
C SER A 50 -25.24 -15.86 -13.98
N PRO A 51 -25.26 -15.84 -12.63
CA PRO A 51 -25.92 -16.88 -11.84
C PRO A 51 -27.44 -16.99 -12.10
N LEU A 52 -27.98 -16.06 -12.90
CA LEU A 52 -29.37 -16.01 -13.36
C LEU A 52 -29.78 -17.18 -14.29
N VAL A 53 -28.87 -18.06 -14.71
CA VAL A 53 -29.16 -19.17 -15.64
C VAL A 53 -29.68 -20.43 -14.92
N ASN A 54 -29.52 -20.56 -13.59
CA ASN A 54 -30.01 -21.74 -12.86
C ASN A 54 -31.47 -21.59 -12.38
N PRO A 55 -32.36 -22.56 -12.66
CA PRO A 55 -33.81 -22.46 -12.44
C PRO A 55 -34.25 -22.82 -10.99
N GLY A 56 -33.54 -22.35 -9.96
CA GLY A 56 -33.82 -22.67 -8.56
C GLY A 56 -34.01 -21.43 -7.67
N ALA A 57 -35.14 -21.40 -6.94
CA ALA A 57 -35.54 -20.52 -5.82
C ALA A 57 -35.12 -19.03 -5.88
N LEU A 58 -36.09 -18.12 -6.03
CA LEU A 58 -35.88 -16.65 -6.01
C LEU A 58 -35.13 -16.13 -4.78
N VAL A 59 -35.20 -16.83 -3.63
CA VAL A 59 -34.58 -16.38 -2.37
C VAL A 59 -33.07 -16.62 -2.36
N SER A 60 -32.58 -17.78 -2.81
CA SER A 60 -31.14 -18.06 -2.92
C SER A 60 -30.46 -17.22 -4.01
N LYS A 61 -31.25 -16.63 -4.91
CA LYS A 61 -30.81 -15.69 -5.94
C LYS A 61 -30.54 -14.28 -5.41
N ILE A 62 -31.10 -13.91 -4.26
CA ILE A 62 -30.97 -12.58 -3.65
C ILE A 62 -30.02 -12.64 -2.45
N VAL A 63 -30.15 -13.67 -1.60
CA VAL A 63 -29.38 -13.79 -0.36
C VAL A 63 -28.64 -15.13 -0.30
N ASN A 64 -27.35 -15.07 0.05
CA ASN A 64 -26.58 -16.27 0.36
C ASN A 64 -26.80 -16.68 1.83
N LEU A 65 -27.40 -17.84 2.07
CA LEU A 65 -27.72 -18.37 3.40
C LEU A 65 -26.64 -19.32 3.97
N ASP A 66 -25.53 -19.55 3.26
CA ASP A 66 -24.47 -20.44 3.74
C ASP A 66 -23.64 -19.80 4.86
N PHE A 67 -23.96 -20.11 6.12
CA PHE A 67 -23.23 -19.62 7.30
C PHE A 67 -21.72 -19.93 7.26
N ARG A 68 -21.34 -21.06 6.65
CA ARG A 68 -19.93 -21.47 6.47
C ARG A 68 -19.13 -20.48 5.62
N SER A 69 -19.77 -19.81 4.67
CA SER A 69 -19.15 -18.79 3.82
C SER A 69 -18.80 -17.52 4.61
N TYR A 70 -19.61 -17.16 5.60
CA TYR A 70 -19.35 -16.01 6.48
C TYR A 70 -18.22 -16.28 7.48
N ILE A 71 -18.07 -17.51 7.96
CA ILE A 71 -16.92 -17.89 8.83
C ILE A 71 -15.59 -17.76 8.07
N ARG A 72 -15.58 -17.99 6.74
CA ARG A 72 -14.38 -17.90 5.89
C ARG A 72 -14.18 -16.53 5.26
N PHE A 73 -14.69 -15.45 5.87
CA PHE A 73 -14.70 -14.13 5.23
C PHE A 73 -13.31 -13.58 4.89
N LEU A 74 -12.25 -13.93 5.62
CA LEU A 74 -10.87 -13.50 5.33
C LEU A 74 -10.16 -14.33 4.25
N SER A 75 -10.81 -15.35 3.68
CA SER A 75 -10.20 -16.24 2.67
C SER A 75 -9.76 -15.53 1.38
N TRP A 76 -10.28 -14.34 1.09
CA TRP A 76 -9.88 -13.56 -0.09
C TRP A 76 -8.47 -12.98 0.01
N MET A 77 -7.99 -12.68 1.22
CA MET A 77 -6.68 -12.07 1.43
C MET A 77 -5.53 -13.01 1.03
N PRO A 78 -5.44 -14.27 1.51
CA PRO A 78 -4.41 -15.19 1.03
C PRO A 78 -4.64 -15.58 -0.44
N ALA A 79 -5.88 -15.56 -0.95
CA ALA A 79 -6.12 -15.80 -2.36
C ALA A 79 -5.56 -14.67 -3.25
N ALA A 80 -5.66 -13.41 -2.82
CA ALA A 80 -5.10 -12.27 -3.54
C ALA A 80 -3.56 -12.31 -3.60
N LEU A 81 -2.90 -12.84 -2.56
CA LEU A 81 -1.44 -12.95 -2.50
C LEU A 81 -0.88 -14.15 -3.27
N LYS A 82 -1.72 -15.11 -3.69
CA LYS A 82 -1.27 -16.32 -4.42
C LYS A 82 -1.05 -16.08 -5.91
N MET A 83 -1.56 -15.00 -6.47
CA MET A 83 -1.47 -14.73 -7.92
C MET A 83 -0.02 -14.37 -8.29
N PRO A 84 0.64 -15.11 -9.20
CA PRO A 84 1.97 -14.77 -9.64
C PRO A 84 1.97 -13.50 -10.49
N GLU A 85 3.11 -12.82 -10.54
CA GLU A 85 3.25 -11.52 -11.19
C GLU A 85 2.97 -11.56 -12.70
N SER A 86 3.37 -12.63 -13.40
CA SER A 86 3.11 -12.81 -14.82
C SER A 86 1.61 -12.88 -15.11
N GLU A 87 0.87 -13.71 -14.37
CA GLU A 87 -0.59 -13.80 -14.51
C GLU A 87 -1.27 -12.47 -14.17
N LEU A 88 -0.73 -11.72 -13.20
CA LEU A 88 -1.26 -10.41 -12.83
C LEU A 88 -1.09 -9.39 -13.97
N ILE A 89 0.05 -9.40 -14.66
CA ILE A 89 0.29 -8.54 -15.83
C ILE A 89 -0.68 -8.90 -16.96
N ASP A 90 -0.82 -10.18 -17.28
CA ASP A 90 -1.74 -10.65 -18.33
C ASP A 90 -3.21 -10.36 -17.98
N HIS A 91 -3.56 -10.45 -16.69
CA HIS A 91 -4.94 -10.27 -16.25
C HIS A 91 -5.33 -8.81 -16.00
N ALA A 92 -4.47 -8.01 -15.35
CA ALA A 92 -4.80 -6.65 -14.90
C ALA A 92 -4.09 -5.55 -15.71
N GLY A 93 -3.12 -5.91 -16.54
CA GLY A 93 -2.28 -5.00 -17.30
C GLY A 93 -0.98 -4.66 -16.58
N PHE A 94 0.03 -4.25 -17.37
CA PHE A 94 1.35 -3.88 -16.89
C PHE A 94 1.31 -2.73 -15.86
N ASP A 95 0.55 -1.67 -16.13
CA ASP A 95 0.47 -0.50 -15.24
C ASP A 95 -0.08 -0.86 -13.85
N SER A 96 -1.08 -1.76 -13.79
CA SER A 96 -1.63 -2.25 -12.52
C SER A 96 -0.58 -3.02 -11.71
N ALA A 97 0.24 -3.85 -12.37
CA ALA A 97 1.30 -4.61 -11.72
C ALA A 97 2.41 -3.67 -11.19
N VAL A 98 2.81 -2.66 -11.97
CA VAL A 98 3.77 -1.64 -11.53
C VAL A 98 3.22 -0.83 -10.35
N TYR A 99 1.93 -0.49 -10.35
CA TYR A 99 1.30 0.19 -9.22
C TYR A 99 1.33 -0.65 -7.93
N LEU A 100 1.03 -1.95 -8.01
CA LEU A 100 1.12 -2.85 -6.86
C LEU A 100 2.56 -2.97 -6.32
N ARG A 101 3.55 -2.91 -7.22
CA ARG A 101 4.96 -2.90 -6.81
C ARG A 101 5.33 -1.71 -5.96
N ILE A 102 4.74 -0.53 -6.15
CA ILE A 102 4.99 0.66 -5.30
C ILE A 102 4.79 0.31 -3.82
N TYR A 103 3.71 -0.41 -3.49
CA TYR A 103 3.46 -0.88 -2.12
C TYR A 103 4.50 -1.90 -1.64
N LEU A 104 4.89 -2.85 -2.50
CA LEU A 104 5.91 -3.85 -2.16
C LEU A 104 7.29 -3.23 -1.94
N ILE A 105 7.66 -2.24 -2.75
CA ILE A 105 8.89 -1.45 -2.61
C ILE A 105 8.84 -0.66 -1.31
N GLY A 106 7.70 -0.03 -1.00
CA GLY A 106 7.47 0.64 0.27
C GLY A 106 7.73 -0.29 1.45
N LEU A 107 7.19 -1.51 1.42
CA LEU A 107 7.48 -2.51 2.46
C LEU A 107 8.96 -2.89 2.52
N LYS A 108 9.62 -3.13 1.37
CA LYS A 108 11.06 -3.43 1.32
C LYS A 108 11.95 -2.33 1.88
N ILE A 109 11.57 -1.06 1.71
CA ILE A 109 12.30 0.10 2.22
C ILE A 109 12.01 0.28 3.71
N PHE A 110 10.74 0.39 4.09
CA PHE A 110 10.36 0.82 5.43
C PHE A 110 10.47 -0.27 6.50
N VAL A 111 10.32 -1.55 6.17
CA VAL A 111 10.45 -2.64 7.16
C VAL A 111 11.84 -2.68 7.82
N PRO A 112 12.96 -2.77 7.07
CA PRO A 112 14.29 -2.78 7.69
C PRO A 112 14.61 -1.44 8.39
N ILE A 113 14.19 -0.31 7.83
CA ILE A 113 14.36 1.01 8.46
C ILE A 113 13.61 1.06 9.79
N ALA A 114 12.38 0.57 9.87
CA ALA A 114 11.58 0.53 11.09
C ALA A 114 12.24 -0.37 12.15
N LEU A 115 12.72 -1.55 11.77
CA LEU A 115 13.41 -2.46 12.69
C LEU A 115 14.71 -1.86 13.24
N LEU A 116 15.54 -1.26 12.38
CA LEU A 116 16.78 -0.60 12.79
C LEU A 116 16.51 0.62 13.67
N SER A 117 15.53 1.46 13.29
CA SER A 117 15.12 2.63 14.07
C SER A 117 14.60 2.22 15.45
N TRP A 118 13.78 1.17 15.51
CA TRP A 118 13.27 0.66 16.78
C TRP A 118 14.37 0.05 17.64
N SER A 119 15.31 -0.68 17.04
CA SER A 119 16.39 -1.33 17.79
C SER A 119 17.48 -0.37 18.27
N ILE A 120 17.73 0.75 17.57
CA ILE A 120 18.86 1.65 17.85
C ILE A 120 18.38 3.03 18.28
N LEU A 121 17.57 3.72 17.46
CA LEU A 121 17.17 5.11 17.73
C LEU A 121 16.26 5.23 18.95
N VAL A 122 15.36 4.27 19.17
CA VAL A 122 14.45 4.31 20.34
C VAL A 122 15.25 4.24 21.66
N PRO A 123 16.16 3.28 21.89
CA PRO A 123 17.01 3.29 23.10
C PRO A 123 17.91 4.52 23.22
N VAL A 124 18.52 4.96 22.12
CA VAL A 124 19.43 6.14 22.10
C VAL A 124 18.67 7.41 22.51
N ASN A 125 17.46 7.60 22.00
CA ASN A 125 16.66 8.77 22.31
C ASN A 125 16.04 8.68 23.71
N TRP A 126 15.57 7.50 24.12
CA TRP A 126 14.93 7.32 25.43
C TRP A 126 15.88 7.53 26.62
N THR A 127 17.15 7.15 26.46
CA THR A 127 18.18 7.27 27.50
C THR A 127 18.73 8.70 27.66
N SER A 128 18.26 9.66 26.86
CA SER A 128 18.65 11.06 26.96
C SER A 128 17.73 11.84 27.90
N ASN A 129 18.27 12.89 28.54
CA ASN A 129 17.53 13.76 29.47
C ASN A 129 17.33 15.19 28.94
N GLY A 130 17.62 15.44 27.65
CA GLY A 130 17.58 16.79 27.07
C GLY A 130 16.21 17.45 27.17
N LEU A 131 15.12 16.69 27.07
CA LEU A 131 13.76 17.22 27.19
C LEU A 131 13.39 17.58 28.63
N GLN A 132 14.01 16.94 29.64
CA GLN A 132 13.81 17.31 31.05
C GLN A 132 14.43 18.68 31.34
N LEU A 133 15.61 18.96 30.76
CA LEU A 133 16.27 20.26 30.84
C LEU A 133 15.47 21.35 30.11
N ALA A 134 14.91 21.03 28.93
CA ALA A 134 14.08 21.96 28.15
C ALA A 134 12.76 22.36 28.84
N LYS A 135 12.18 21.48 29.66
CA LYS A 135 10.98 21.80 30.46
C LYS A 135 11.21 22.91 31.49
N LEU A 136 12.46 23.12 31.94
CA LEU A 136 12.81 24.25 32.82
C LEU A 136 12.70 25.60 32.09
N HIS A 137 12.68 25.60 30.75
CA HIS A 137 12.52 26.78 29.90
C HIS A 137 11.12 26.89 29.27
N ASP A 138 10.09 26.35 29.92
CA ASP A 138 8.68 26.39 29.48
C ASP A 138 8.40 25.72 28.12
N VAL A 139 9.25 24.77 27.71
CA VAL A 139 9.00 23.95 26.52
C VAL A 139 7.95 22.90 26.85
N LYS A 140 6.74 23.05 26.29
CA LYS A 140 5.72 22.00 26.29
C LYS A 140 6.29 20.78 25.57
N SER A 141 6.16 19.59 26.14
CA SER A 141 6.63 18.34 25.52
C SER A 141 5.82 17.13 25.98
N SER A 142 5.49 16.22 25.08
CA SER A 142 4.76 14.97 25.34
C SER A 142 5.70 13.79 25.62
N ASN A 143 5.14 12.64 26.00
CA ASN A 143 5.92 11.40 26.18
C ASN A 143 6.45 10.83 24.86
N ILE A 144 5.86 11.18 23.72
CA ILE A 144 6.30 10.71 22.40
C ILE A 144 7.54 11.48 21.95
N ASP A 145 7.65 12.75 22.33
CA ASP A 145 8.81 13.59 22.01
C ASP A 145 10.10 13.11 22.67
N LYS A 146 10.00 12.23 23.68
CA LYS A 146 11.14 11.52 24.29
C LYS A 146 11.79 10.51 23.34
N LEU A 147 11.04 9.99 22.37
CA LEU A 147 11.51 9.01 21.38
C LEU A 147 12.15 9.69 20.16
N SER A 148 12.06 11.01 20.07
CA SER A 148 12.57 11.79 18.95
C SER A 148 13.91 12.44 19.28
N ILE A 149 14.57 12.97 18.25
CA ILE A 149 15.81 13.73 18.35
C ILE A 149 15.67 14.97 19.25
N SER A 150 14.45 15.46 19.49
CA SER A 150 14.15 16.54 20.45
C SER A 150 14.56 16.23 21.89
N ASN A 151 14.71 14.94 22.26
CA ASN A 151 15.20 14.56 23.58
C ASN A 151 16.73 14.54 23.68
N VAL A 152 17.45 14.62 22.57
CA VAL A 152 18.91 14.58 22.54
C VAL A 152 19.49 15.95 22.91
N GLU A 153 20.38 15.97 23.90
CA GLU A 153 21.05 17.20 24.35
C GLU A 153 22.03 17.74 23.31
N ARG A 154 22.12 19.07 23.18
CA ARG A 154 23.04 19.72 22.24
C ARG A 154 24.50 19.37 22.59
N GLY A 155 25.27 18.98 21.58
CA GLY A 155 26.66 18.56 21.76
C GLY A 155 26.84 17.11 22.22
N SER A 156 25.77 16.32 22.35
CA SER A 156 25.86 14.91 22.71
C SER A 156 26.36 14.04 21.56
N ASP A 157 27.24 13.09 21.85
CA ASP A 157 27.72 12.09 20.88
C ASP A 157 26.59 11.20 20.30
N ARG A 158 25.40 11.22 20.91
CA ARG A 158 24.20 10.51 20.40
C ARG A 158 23.80 10.96 19.00
N PHE A 159 24.14 12.17 18.57
CA PHE A 159 23.90 12.63 17.19
C PHE A 159 24.67 11.82 16.15
N TRP A 160 25.81 11.22 16.50
CA TRP A 160 26.53 10.33 15.59
C TRP A 160 25.71 9.09 15.23
N ALA A 161 24.91 8.55 16.16
CA ALA A 161 24.02 7.44 15.86
C ALA A 161 22.98 7.85 14.79
N HIS A 162 22.34 9.01 14.95
CA HIS A 162 21.40 9.55 13.96
C HIS A 162 22.05 9.76 12.59
N LEU A 163 23.25 10.37 12.56
CA LEU A 163 23.97 10.63 11.32
C LEU A 163 24.32 9.33 10.58
N MET A 164 24.86 8.33 11.29
CA MET A 164 25.24 7.04 10.70
C MET A 164 24.02 6.28 10.18
N LEU A 165 22.91 6.28 10.93
CA LEU A 165 21.66 5.67 10.49
C LEU A 165 21.06 6.38 9.28
N GLU A 166 21.12 7.71 9.21
CA GLU A 166 20.64 8.47 8.05
C GLU A 166 21.40 8.10 6.76
N TYR A 167 22.73 8.00 6.84
CA TYR A 167 23.53 7.51 5.71
C TYR A 167 23.17 6.07 5.33
N ALA A 168 22.99 5.18 6.31
CA ALA A 168 22.59 3.81 6.06
C ALA A 168 21.20 3.71 5.42
N PHE A 169 20.22 4.51 5.89
CA PHE A 169 18.87 4.56 5.34
C PHE A 169 18.85 5.12 3.92
N THR A 170 19.61 6.19 3.68
CA THR A 170 19.74 6.80 2.35
C THR A 170 20.36 5.79 1.39
N PHE A 171 21.47 5.16 1.76
CA PHE A 171 22.14 4.15 0.93
C PHE A 171 21.21 2.97 0.62
N TRP A 172 20.53 2.42 1.64
CA TRP A 172 19.57 1.33 1.46
C TRP A 172 18.43 1.72 0.52
N THR A 173 17.85 2.90 0.72
CA THR A 173 16.75 3.41 -0.10
C THR A 173 17.18 3.57 -1.55
N CYS A 174 18.32 4.21 -1.80
CA CYS A 174 18.88 4.36 -3.14
C CYS A 174 19.18 3.00 -3.81
N TYR A 175 19.73 2.05 -3.05
CA TYR A 175 20.00 0.69 -3.55
C TYR A 175 18.72 -0.03 -3.97
N VAL A 176 17.69 -0.02 -3.11
CA VAL A 176 16.39 -0.66 -3.41
C VAL A 176 15.73 0.02 -4.61
N LEU A 177 15.74 1.35 -4.69
CA LEU A 177 15.18 2.10 -5.82
C LEU A 177 15.91 1.78 -7.12
N LEU A 178 17.25 1.74 -7.11
CA LEU A 178 18.03 1.41 -8.30
C LEU A 178 17.71 -0.01 -8.81
N LYS A 179 17.70 -1.00 -7.91
CA LYS A 179 17.41 -2.39 -8.26
C LYS A 179 16.00 -2.59 -8.79
N GLU A 180 15.05 -1.89 -8.20
CA GLU A 180 13.67 -1.95 -8.66
C GLU A 180 13.48 -1.22 -9.99
N TYR A 181 14.11 -0.07 -10.19
CA TYR A 181 14.05 0.65 -11.45
C TYR A 181 14.62 -0.18 -12.60
N GLU A 182 15.76 -0.84 -12.39
CA GLU A 182 16.35 -1.80 -13.32
C GLU A 182 15.36 -2.93 -13.68
N LYS A 183 14.65 -3.46 -12.67
CA LYS A 183 13.63 -4.49 -12.87
C LYS A 183 12.40 -3.98 -13.63
N ILE A 184 11.90 -2.78 -13.31
CA ILE A 184 10.74 -2.19 -14.00
C ILE A 184 11.10 -1.88 -15.46
N ALA A 185 12.30 -1.37 -15.71
CA ALA A 185 12.78 -1.13 -17.06
C ALA A 185 12.83 -2.43 -17.89
N SER A 186 13.37 -3.51 -17.34
CA SER A 186 13.43 -4.80 -18.05
C SER A 186 12.05 -5.42 -18.29
N MET A 187 11.15 -5.37 -17.30
CA MET A 187 9.77 -5.82 -17.46
C MET A 187 9.00 -4.98 -18.49
N ARG A 188 9.21 -3.66 -18.54
CA ARG A 188 8.59 -2.78 -19.53
C ARG A 188 9.05 -3.12 -20.95
N LEU A 189 10.35 -3.34 -21.12
CA LEU A 189 10.92 -3.74 -22.41
C LEU A 189 10.35 -5.10 -22.86
N ALA A 190 10.28 -6.08 -21.97
CA ALA A 190 9.68 -7.38 -22.26
C ALA A 190 8.18 -7.27 -22.61
N PHE A 191 7.43 -6.42 -21.90
CA PHE A 191 6.03 -6.17 -22.16
C PHE A 191 5.82 -5.56 -23.56
N LEU A 192 6.56 -4.50 -23.90
CA LEU A 192 6.51 -3.85 -25.22
C LEU A 192 6.89 -4.78 -26.37
N GLN A 193 7.76 -5.77 -26.13
CA GLN A 193 8.11 -6.78 -27.14
C GLN A 193 7.00 -7.83 -27.36
N SER A 194 6.15 -8.05 -26.35
CA SER A 194 5.09 -9.05 -26.37
C SER A 194 3.70 -8.49 -26.72
N GLU A 195 3.55 -7.17 -26.75
CA GLU A 195 2.26 -6.51 -26.94
C GLU A 195 1.74 -6.72 -28.38
N GLU A 196 0.41 -6.89 -28.52
CA GLU A 196 -0.21 -6.98 -29.83
C GLU A 196 -0.17 -5.62 -30.53
N ARG A 197 -0.18 -5.64 -31.87
CA ARG A 197 -0.14 -4.39 -32.67
C ARG A 197 -1.32 -3.50 -32.29
N ARG A 198 -1.01 -2.30 -31.86
CA ARG A 198 -2.01 -1.28 -31.55
C ARG A 198 -1.83 -0.04 -32.42
N ALA A 199 -2.91 0.71 -32.62
CA ALA A 199 -2.89 1.89 -33.47
C ALA A 199 -1.97 3.00 -32.94
N ASP A 200 -1.71 3.05 -31.62
CA ASP A 200 -0.82 4.02 -31.00
C ASP A 200 0.67 3.80 -31.33
N GLU A 201 1.06 2.61 -31.76
CA GLU A 201 2.44 2.36 -32.23
C GLU A 201 2.71 3.02 -33.59
N PHE A 202 1.67 3.28 -34.39
CA PHE A 202 1.76 3.83 -35.75
C PHE A 202 1.19 5.25 -35.87
N THR A 203 0.63 5.81 -34.80
CA THR A 203 -0.04 7.12 -34.82
C THR A 203 0.78 8.16 -34.05
N VAL A 204 1.14 9.25 -34.72
CA VAL A 204 1.86 10.37 -34.10
C VAL A 204 0.94 11.58 -33.95
N LEU A 205 0.88 12.15 -32.75
CA LEU A 205 0.14 13.38 -32.48
C LEU A 205 0.98 14.61 -32.87
N VAL A 206 0.67 15.21 -34.02
CA VAL A 206 1.28 16.47 -34.46
C VAL A 206 0.48 17.65 -33.90
N ARG A 207 1.17 18.58 -33.25
CA ARG A 207 0.60 19.81 -32.67
C ARG A 207 1.33 21.03 -33.23
N ASN A 208 0.67 22.19 -33.24
CA ASN A 208 1.20 23.48 -33.71
C ASN A 208 1.57 23.49 -35.21
N ILE A 209 0.64 23.08 -36.07
CA ILE A 209 0.81 23.26 -37.52
C ILE A 209 0.80 24.77 -37.82
N PRO A 210 1.83 25.31 -38.51
CA PRO A 210 1.89 26.74 -38.81
C PRO A 210 0.69 27.18 -39.66
N PRO A 211 0.17 28.40 -39.47
CA PRO A 211 -0.94 28.92 -40.27
C PRO A 211 -0.52 29.04 -41.73
N HIS A 212 -1.38 28.62 -42.65
CA HIS A 212 -1.16 28.81 -44.08
C HIS A 212 -1.23 30.31 -44.42
N THR A 213 -0.15 30.86 -44.97
CA THR A 213 -0.14 32.20 -45.56
C THR A 213 -0.75 32.14 -46.96
N SER A 214 -1.94 32.72 -47.15
CA SER A 214 -2.55 32.96 -48.47
C SER A 214 -2.02 34.22 -49.12
#